data_AF-A0A956YAK8-F1
#
_entry.id   AF-A0A956YAK8-F1
#
_cell.length_a   1.000
_cell.length_b   1.000
_cell.length_c   1.000
_cell.angle_alpha   90.00
_cell.angle_beta   90.00
_cell.angle_gamma   90.00
#
_symmetry.space_group_name_H-M   'P 1'
#
loop_
_entity.id
_entity.type
_entity.pdbx_description
1 polymer ?
#
loop_
_entity_poly.entity_id
_entity_poly.type
_entity_poly.pdbx_seq_one_letter_code
_entity_poly.pdbx_strand_id
1 'polypeptide(L)'
;IRSSDGDVRIITGGHTGGPVFGAQYARETIAALPSDVRLDGIALHPYGRGPVPGERYTVFGHIDDSIQSYSQILPDKPLWLTEWGVLDRPDDPAQDIANYATHFISYLKARYPGRIAAMLWYAWAQGMHNGYGLVDRQGNPRPPLTERFLLA
;
A
#
# COMPACT_ATOMS: atom_id res chain seq x y z
N ILE A 1 -16.14 -16.68 7.95
CA ILE A 1 -16.37 -15.56 7.01
C ILE A 1 -17.24 -16.03 5.85
N ARG A 2 -16.76 -16.89 4.92
CA ARG A 2 -17.58 -17.35 3.77
C ARG A 2 -18.85 -18.14 4.13
N SER A 3 -18.87 -18.78 5.30
CA SER A 3 -20.08 -19.46 5.80
C SER A 3 -21.22 -18.48 6.13
N SER A 4 -20.92 -17.20 6.33
CA SER A 4 -21.89 -16.15 6.66
C SER A 4 -22.25 -15.29 5.45
N ASP A 5 -21.30 -15.11 4.53
CA ASP A 5 -21.48 -14.37 3.28
C ASP A 5 -20.61 -15.05 2.20
N GLY A 6 -21.24 -15.68 1.20
CA GLY A 6 -20.54 -16.41 0.16
C GLY A 6 -19.78 -15.50 -0.82
N ASP A 7 -20.22 -14.25 -0.97
CA ASP A 7 -19.74 -13.31 -1.98
C ASP A 7 -18.59 -12.42 -1.47
N VAL A 8 -18.35 -12.42 -0.16
CA VAL A 8 -17.30 -11.62 0.47
C VAL A 8 -15.91 -11.96 -0.07
N ARG A 9 -15.10 -10.92 -0.31
CA ARG A 9 -13.69 -11.09 -0.64
C ARG A 9 -12.85 -11.23 0.63
N ILE A 10 -11.97 -12.22 0.66
CA ILE A 10 -11.07 -12.47 1.78
C ILE A 10 -9.63 -12.27 1.32
N ILE A 11 -8.94 -11.32 1.92
CA ILE A 11 -7.52 -11.07 1.68
C ILE A 11 -6.74 -11.29 2.97
N THR A 12 -5.41 -11.40 2.88
CA THR A 12 -4.56 -11.39 4.08
C THR A 12 -4.64 -10.04 4.78
N GLY A 13 -4.21 -9.99 6.05
CA GLY A 13 -3.77 -8.74 6.65
C GLY A 13 -2.61 -8.12 5.87
N GLY A 14 -2.41 -6.81 6.01
CA GLY A 14 -1.32 -6.10 5.35
C GLY A 14 0.04 -6.47 5.94
N HIS A 15 0.91 -7.02 5.10
CA HIS A 15 2.24 -7.45 5.54
C HIS A 15 3.25 -6.29 5.53
N THR A 16 4.01 -6.18 6.61
CA THR A 16 5.19 -5.31 6.72
C THR A 16 6.47 -6.12 6.51
N GLY A 17 7.65 -5.47 6.46
CA GLY A 17 8.94 -6.18 6.32
C GLY A 17 9.44 -6.36 4.88
N GLY A 18 8.77 -5.74 3.90
CA GLY A 18 9.26 -5.62 2.53
C GLY A 18 9.22 -6.90 1.68
N PRO A 19 9.92 -6.92 0.53
CA PRO A 19 9.85 -7.96 -0.49
C PRO A 19 10.57 -9.26 -0.14
N VAL A 20 11.39 -9.25 0.92
CA VAL A 20 12.13 -10.43 1.38
C VAL A 20 11.40 -11.05 2.57
N PHE A 21 11.57 -10.46 3.77
CA PHE A 21 11.02 -11.05 5.00
C PHE A 21 9.50 -11.00 5.05
N GLY A 22 8.88 -9.88 4.65
CA GLY A 22 7.42 -9.77 4.63
C GLY A 22 6.77 -10.75 3.65
N ALA A 23 7.34 -10.85 2.43
CA ALA A 23 6.85 -11.80 1.42
C ALA A 23 7.07 -13.27 1.84
N GLN A 24 8.19 -13.57 2.49
CA GLN A 24 8.45 -14.89 3.05
C GLN A 24 7.43 -15.24 4.14
N TYR A 25 7.21 -14.35 5.10
CA TYR A 25 6.22 -14.55 6.15
C TYR A 25 4.81 -14.74 5.58
N ALA A 26 4.43 -13.97 4.56
CA ALA A 26 3.15 -14.13 3.88
C ALA A 26 3.01 -15.51 3.23
N ARG A 27 4.07 -15.98 2.55
CA ARG A 27 4.10 -17.31 1.92
C ARG A 27 3.94 -18.42 2.95
N GLU A 28 4.68 -18.35 4.05
CA GLU A 28 4.64 -19.33 5.14
C GLU A 28 3.27 -19.35 5.82
N THR A 29 2.70 -18.17 6.08
CA THR A 29 1.36 -18.03 6.68
C THR A 29 0.29 -18.63 5.78
N ILE A 30 0.33 -18.34 4.47
CA ILE A 30 -0.62 -18.88 3.51
C ILE A 30 -0.48 -20.40 3.37
N ALA A 31 0.74 -20.93 3.36
CA ALA A 31 1.00 -22.36 3.29
C ALA A 31 0.50 -23.12 4.54
N ALA A 32 0.44 -22.45 5.69
CA ALA A 32 -0.08 -23.01 6.94
C ALA A 32 -1.62 -22.97 7.04
N LEU A 33 -2.32 -22.31 6.11
CA LEU A 33 -3.78 -22.29 6.12
C LEU A 33 -4.37 -23.68 5.82
N PRO A 34 -5.54 -24.01 6.39
CA PRO A 34 -6.30 -25.18 5.99
C PRO A 34 -6.55 -25.20 4.47
N SER A 35 -6.53 -26.40 3.88
CA SER A 35 -6.54 -26.58 2.41
C SER A 35 -7.83 -26.11 1.73
N ASP A 36 -8.91 -25.92 2.48
CA ASP A 36 -10.19 -25.40 2.05
C ASP A 36 -10.29 -23.86 2.15
N VAL A 37 -9.32 -23.19 2.79
CA VAL A 37 -9.25 -21.73 2.80
C VAL A 37 -8.81 -21.21 1.44
N ARG A 38 -9.54 -20.22 0.92
CA ARG A 38 -9.30 -19.57 -0.36
C ARG A 38 -9.25 -18.06 -0.19
N LEU A 39 -8.09 -17.49 -0.46
CA LEU A 39 -7.84 -16.06 -0.48
C LEU A 39 -8.09 -15.48 -1.88
N ASP A 40 -8.65 -14.28 -1.91
CA ASP A 40 -8.91 -13.49 -3.12
C ASP A 40 -7.83 -12.45 -3.40
N GLY A 41 -6.82 -12.36 -2.54
CA GLY A 41 -5.75 -11.40 -2.67
C GLY A 41 -4.80 -11.43 -1.48
N ILE A 42 -3.72 -10.69 -1.62
CA ILE A 42 -2.68 -10.53 -0.62
C ILE A 42 -2.44 -9.04 -0.39
N ALA A 43 -2.37 -8.64 0.87
CA ALA A 43 -2.16 -7.25 1.27
C ALA A 43 -0.73 -7.00 1.72
N LEU A 44 -0.22 -5.78 1.48
CA LEU A 44 1.12 -5.36 1.89
C LEU A 44 1.16 -3.86 2.22
N HIS A 45 2.09 -3.47 3.09
CA HIS A 45 2.32 -2.08 3.50
C HIS A 45 3.69 -1.57 3.00
N PRO A 46 3.78 -1.00 1.78
CA PRO A 46 5.06 -0.66 1.16
C PRO A 46 5.60 0.71 1.59
N TYR A 47 5.63 1.00 2.89
CA TYR A 47 6.22 2.24 3.40
C TYR A 47 7.68 2.39 3.01
N GLY A 48 8.09 3.61 2.67
CA GLY A 48 9.47 3.94 2.28
C GLY A 48 9.92 3.33 0.95
N ARG A 49 8.99 2.80 0.14
CA ARG A 49 9.25 2.32 -1.22
C ARG A 49 8.53 3.18 -2.24
N GLY A 50 8.98 3.15 -3.48
CA GLY A 50 8.50 4.06 -4.52
C GLY A 50 9.22 3.84 -5.84
N PRO A 51 8.83 4.60 -6.87
CA PRO A 51 9.38 4.45 -8.23
C PRO A 51 10.79 5.00 -8.39
N VAL A 52 11.28 5.83 -7.48
CA VAL A 52 12.63 6.44 -7.58
C VAL A 52 13.44 6.13 -6.32
N PRO A 53 14.28 5.08 -6.33
CA PRO A 53 15.13 4.69 -5.20
C PRO A 53 16.07 5.81 -4.75
N GLY A 54 16.23 5.95 -3.43
CA GLY A 54 17.15 6.92 -2.83
C GLY A 54 16.57 8.34 -2.65
N GLU A 55 15.36 8.60 -3.15
CA GLU A 55 14.63 9.82 -2.80
C GLU A 55 14.15 9.81 -1.35
N ARG A 56 13.79 11.00 -0.83
CA ARG A 56 13.42 11.23 0.58
C ARG A 56 12.38 10.22 1.12
N TYR A 57 11.42 9.80 0.31
CA TYR A 57 10.34 8.90 0.70
C TYR A 57 10.48 7.47 0.13
N THR A 58 11.60 7.18 -0.55
CA THR A 58 11.90 5.88 -1.19
C THR A 58 13.23 5.31 -0.66
N VAL A 59 13.35 5.25 0.67
CA VAL A 59 14.59 4.84 1.36
C VAL A 59 14.83 3.33 1.38
N PHE A 60 13.79 2.52 1.15
CA PHE A 60 13.87 1.05 1.20
C PHE A 60 13.92 0.40 -0.19
N GLY A 61 14.14 1.19 -1.24
CA GLY A 61 14.29 0.70 -2.61
C GLY A 61 13.00 0.75 -3.42
N HIS A 62 13.05 0.11 -4.59
CA HIS A 62 12.02 0.27 -5.61
C HIS A 62 10.72 -0.45 -5.22
N ILE A 63 9.56 0.08 -5.63
CA ILE A 63 8.26 -0.56 -5.36
C ILE A 63 8.08 -1.90 -6.10
N ASP A 64 8.65 -2.02 -7.30
CA ASP A 64 8.67 -3.26 -8.10
C ASP A 64 9.09 -4.49 -7.33
N ASP A 65 10.13 -4.39 -6.48
CA ASP A 65 10.59 -5.54 -5.68
C ASP A 65 9.43 -6.12 -4.86
N SER A 66 8.60 -5.25 -4.27
CA SER A 66 7.46 -5.66 -3.45
C SER A 66 6.34 -6.21 -4.32
N ILE A 67 6.01 -5.53 -5.42
CA ILE A 67 4.95 -6.01 -6.32
C ILE A 67 5.32 -7.38 -6.90
N GLN A 68 6.54 -7.58 -7.35
CA GLN A 68 7.00 -8.84 -7.94
C GLN A 68 7.04 -9.97 -6.91
N SER A 69 7.67 -9.75 -5.74
CA SER A 69 7.77 -10.80 -4.71
C SER A 69 6.41 -11.25 -4.19
N TYR A 70 5.49 -10.31 -3.92
CA TYR A 70 4.15 -10.66 -3.44
C TYR A 70 3.28 -11.26 -4.55
N SER A 71 3.48 -10.85 -5.81
CA SER A 71 2.71 -11.41 -6.92
C SER A 71 2.97 -12.88 -7.19
N GLN A 72 4.16 -13.38 -6.84
CA GLN A 72 4.50 -14.78 -7.00
C GLN A 72 3.81 -15.70 -5.97
N ILE A 73 3.28 -15.14 -4.87
CA ILE A 73 2.69 -15.95 -3.79
C ILE A 73 1.28 -16.43 -4.17
N LEU A 74 0.47 -15.55 -4.74
CA LEU A 74 -0.83 -15.86 -5.33
C LEU A 74 -0.87 -15.27 -6.77
N PRO A 75 -0.32 -15.98 -7.76
CA PRO A 75 -0.14 -15.46 -9.13
C PRO A 75 -1.42 -14.92 -9.77
N ASP A 76 -2.55 -15.56 -9.54
CA ASP A 76 -3.83 -15.20 -10.18
C ASP A 76 -4.69 -14.24 -9.34
N LYS A 77 -4.19 -13.77 -8.19
CA LYS A 77 -4.96 -12.92 -7.27
C LYS A 77 -4.33 -11.54 -7.15
N PRO A 78 -5.10 -10.44 -7.12
CA PRO A 78 -4.54 -9.10 -7.04
C PRO A 78 -3.86 -8.80 -5.70
N LEU A 79 -3.04 -7.76 -5.71
CA LEU A 79 -2.44 -7.17 -4.51
C LEU A 79 -3.31 -6.04 -3.95
N TRP A 80 -3.24 -5.85 -2.64
CA TRP A 80 -3.89 -4.74 -1.92
C TRP A 80 -2.84 -3.94 -1.14
N LEU A 81 -2.66 -2.68 -1.48
CA LEU A 81 -1.79 -1.79 -0.69
C LEU A 81 -2.66 -1.17 0.40
N THR A 82 -2.90 -1.92 1.47
CA THR A 82 -3.86 -1.55 2.52
C THR A 82 -3.39 -0.40 3.40
N GLU A 83 -2.09 -0.13 3.41
CA GLU A 83 -1.51 1.09 3.94
C GLU A 83 -0.27 1.43 3.12
N TRP A 84 -0.17 2.67 2.65
CA TRP A 84 1.04 3.22 2.06
C TRP A 84 1.04 4.73 2.27
N GLY A 85 2.21 5.37 2.19
CA GLY A 85 2.31 6.81 2.36
C GLY A 85 3.64 7.20 2.96
N VAL A 86 3.65 8.34 3.64
CA VAL A 86 4.83 8.89 4.31
C VAL A 86 4.61 8.86 5.82
N LEU A 87 5.56 8.26 6.53
CA LEU A 87 5.57 8.15 7.99
C LEU A 87 6.64 9.06 8.60
N ASP A 88 6.42 9.51 9.83
CA ASP A 88 7.38 10.25 10.66
C ASP A 88 7.85 11.59 10.03
N ARG A 89 7.00 12.20 9.20
CA ARG A 89 7.29 13.46 8.48
C ARG A 89 6.13 14.48 8.54
N PRO A 90 5.53 14.75 9.71
CA PRO A 90 4.30 15.55 9.80
C PRO A 90 4.43 16.97 9.21
N ASP A 91 5.65 17.52 9.28
CA ASP A 91 5.97 18.90 8.92
C ASP A 91 6.57 19.04 7.51
N ASP A 92 6.75 17.93 6.78
CA ASP A 92 7.29 18.00 5.41
C ASP A 92 6.32 18.77 4.49
N PRO A 93 6.84 19.49 3.48
CA PRO A 93 6.01 20.29 2.59
C PRO A 93 4.97 19.42 1.85
N ALA A 94 3.70 19.83 1.90
CA ALA A 94 2.61 19.11 1.22
C ALA A 94 2.85 18.92 -0.28
N GLN A 95 3.61 19.83 -0.90
CA GLN A 95 4.02 19.73 -2.30
C GLN A 95 4.92 18.52 -2.56
N ASP A 96 5.89 18.23 -1.67
CA ASP A 96 6.80 17.09 -1.82
C ASP A 96 6.04 15.77 -1.63
N ILE A 97 5.15 15.73 -0.63
CA ILE A 97 4.30 14.56 -0.36
C ILE A 97 3.36 14.30 -1.54
N ALA A 98 2.76 15.35 -2.10
CA ALA A 98 1.90 15.25 -3.27
C ALA A 98 2.66 14.69 -4.49
N ASN A 99 3.88 15.17 -4.74
CA ASN A 99 4.71 14.68 -5.85
C ASN A 99 5.03 13.20 -5.70
N TYR A 100 5.38 12.75 -4.50
CA TYR A 100 5.60 11.35 -4.22
C TYR A 100 4.33 10.52 -4.42
N ALA A 101 3.20 10.94 -3.83
CA ALA A 101 1.95 10.22 -3.92
C ALA A 101 1.46 10.07 -5.36
N THR A 102 1.47 11.14 -6.15
CA THR A 102 1.03 11.11 -7.55
C THR A 102 1.97 10.30 -8.43
N HIS A 103 3.28 10.38 -8.21
CA HIS A 103 4.24 9.57 -8.96
C HIS A 103 4.06 8.08 -8.64
N PHE A 104 3.92 7.74 -7.36
CA PHE A 104 3.69 6.37 -6.92
C PHE A 104 2.41 5.78 -7.54
N ILE A 105 1.29 6.51 -7.49
CA ILE A 105 0.01 6.08 -8.10
C ILE A 105 0.14 5.93 -9.61
N SER A 106 0.66 6.96 -10.30
CA SER A 106 0.78 6.97 -11.76
C SER A 106 1.66 5.84 -12.26
N TYR A 107 2.79 5.60 -11.57
CA TYR A 107 3.70 4.52 -11.88
C TYR A 107 3.01 3.16 -11.78
N LEU A 108 2.33 2.88 -10.67
CA LEU A 108 1.66 1.61 -10.46
C LEU A 108 0.49 1.37 -11.42
N LYS A 109 -0.32 2.41 -11.69
CA LYS A 109 -1.39 2.34 -12.69
C LYS A 109 -0.85 1.99 -14.09
N ALA A 110 0.25 2.61 -14.49
CA ALA A 110 0.87 2.38 -15.80
C ALA A 110 1.54 1.00 -15.90
N ARG A 111 2.26 0.57 -14.85
CA ARG A 111 3.13 -0.61 -14.89
C ARG A 111 2.41 -1.92 -14.57
N TYR A 112 1.34 -1.87 -13.77
CA TYR A 112 0.66 -3.02 -13.19
C TYR A 112 -0.87 -2.98 -13.36
N PRO A 113 -1.40 -2.78 -14.58
CA PRO A 113 -2.84 -2.71 -14.81
C PRO A 113 -3.52 -4.01 -14.37
N GLY A 114 -4.58 -3.89 -13.57
CA GLY A 114 -5.36 -5.03 -13.05
C GLY A 114 -4.66 -5.87 -11.97
N ARG A 115 -3.38 -5.63 -11.68
CA ARG A 115 -2.63 -6.39 -10.67
C ARG A 115 -2.86 -5.86 -9.25
N ILE A 116 -3.12 -4.56 -9.11
CA ILE A 116 -3.38 -3.91 -7.83
C ILE A 116 -4.87 -3.61 -7.76
N ALA A 117 -5.57 -4.23 -6.80
CA ALA A 117 -7.01 -4.06 -6.64
C ALA A 117 -7.37 -2.74 -5.95
N ALA A 118 -6.58 -2.34 -4.96
CA ALA A 118 -6.78 -1.09 -4.23
C ALA A 118 -5.48 -0.60 -3.59
N MET A 119 -5.44 0.70 -3.33
CA MET A 119 -4.38 1.39 -2.62
C MET A 119 -5.00 2.36 -1.63
N LEU A 120 -4.63 2.27 -0.37
CA LEU A 120 -5.21 3.05 0.72
C LEU A 120 -4.11 3.89 1.37
N TRP A 121 -4.19 5.20 1.19
CA TRP A 121 -3.23 6.12 1.80
C TRP A 121 -3.39 6.12 3.31
N TYR A 122 -2.26 6.03 4.01
CA TYR A 122 -2.18 6.21 5.44
C TYR A 122 -1.34 7.45 5.76
N ALA A 123 -1.87 8.46 6.47
CA ALA A 123 -3.14 8.47 7.18
C ALA A 123 -4.20 9.40 6.56
N TRP A 124 -5.47 9.21 6.90
CA TRP A 124 -6.52 10.13 6.48
C TRP A 124 -6.29 11.54 7.06
N ALA A 125 -6.23 11.67 8.38
CA ALA A 125 -6.05 12.96 9.06
C ALA A 125 -4.66 13.10 9.68
N GLN A 126 -4.13 14.33 9.69
CA GLN A 126 -2.86 14.62 10.32
C GLN A 126 -2.96 14.34 11.83
N GLY A 127 -1.95 13.67 12.38
CA GLY A 127 -1.97 13.24 13.79
C GLY A 127 -2.66 11.90 14.04
N MET A 128 -3.19 11.24 13.00
CA MET A 128 -3.43 9.80 13.05
C MET A 128 -2.09 9.08 13.06
N HIS A 129 -1.64 8.69 14.25
CA HIS A 129 -0.32 8.09 14.49
C HIS A 129 0.81 8.95 13.88
N ASN A 130 1.78 8.33 13.23
CA ASN A 130 2.91 8.99 12.57
C ASN A 130 2.71 9.19 11.05
N GLY A 131 1.51 8.94 10.51
CA GLY A 131 1.24 9.12 9.08
C GLY A 131 1.03 10.58 8.68
N TYR A 132 1.44 10.92 7.46
CA TYR A 132 1.11 12.20 6.86
C TYR A 132 -0.36 12.24 6.45
N GLY A 133 -1.13 13.16 7.02
CA GLY A 133 -2.57 13.27 6.75
C GLY A 133 -2.89 13.83 5.36
N LEU A 134 -3.87 13.25 4.66
CA LEU A 134 -4.52 13.89 3.51
C LEU A 134 -5.26 15.15 3.92
N VAL A 135 -5.85 15.18 5.11
CA VAL A 135 -6.44 16.36 5.74
C VAL A 135 -5.68 16.71 7.03
N ASP A 136 -5.84 17.92 7.53
CA ASP A 136 -5.27 18.33 8.81
C ASP A 136 -6.01 17.71 10.02
N ARG A 137 -5.62 18.09 11.24
CA ARG A 137 -6.24 17.58 12.48
C ARG A 137 -7.71 17.99 12.63
N GLN A 138 -8.12 19.06 11.95
CA GLN A 138 -9.46 19.62 11.97
C GLN A 138 -10.31 19.09 10.80
N GLY A 139 -9.72 18.29 9.91
CA GLY A 139 -10.37 17.76 8.71
C GLY A 139 -10.33 18.71 7.52
N ASN A 140 -9.57 19.81 7.56
CA ASN A 140 -9.41 20.69 6.42
C ASN A 140 -8.43 20.08 5.40
N PRO A 141 -8.65 20.31 4.09
CA PRO A 141 -7.69 19.92 3.05
C PRO A 141 -6.29 20.49 3.30
N ARG A 142 -5.28 19.73 2.87
CA ARG A 142 -3.86 20.09 2.84
C ARG A 142 -3.38 20.16 1.39
N PRO A 143 -3.70 21.23 0.66
CA PRO A 143 -3.24 21.38 -0.71
C PRO A 143 -1.71 21.48 -0.78
N PRO A 144 -1.08 20.98 -1.86
CA PRO A 144 -1.72 20.34 -3.01
C PRO A 144 -2.01 18.84 -2.83
N LEU A 145 -1.66 18.24 -1.68
CA LEU A 145 -1.77 16.78 -1.48
C LEU A 145 -3.22 16.29 -1.62
N THR A 146 -4.15 16.84 -0.86
CA THR A 146 -5.55 16.37 -0.88
C THR A 146 -6.14 16.44 -2.28
N GLU A 147 -5.94 17.56 -2.97
CA GLU A 147 -6.48 17.81 -4.30
C GLU A 147 -5.91 16.84 -5.33
N ARG A 148 -4.58 16.71 -5.38
CA ARG A 148 -3.94 15.85 -6.37
C ARG A 148 -4.20 14.38 -6.09
N PHE A 149 -4.24 13.97 -4.82
CA PHE A 149 -4.50 12.58 -4.45
C PHE A 149 -5.92 12.13 -4.86
N LEU A 150 -6.93 12.97 -4.64
CA LEU A 150 -8.31 12.64 -4.99
C LEU A 150 -8.58 12.59 -6.51
N LEU A 151 -7.68 13.17 -7.32
CA LEU A 151 -7.75 13.16 -8.78
C LEU A 151 -6.82 12.12 -9.44
N ALA A 152 -5.95 11.48 -8.66
CA ALA A 152 -4.84 10.66 -9.16
C ALA A 152 -5.25 9.28 -9.67
#